data_AF-A0A2E9IZT9-F1
#
_entry.id   AF-A0A2E9IZT9-F1
#
_cell.length_a   1.000
_cell.length_b   1.000
_cell.length_c   1.000
_cell.angle_alpha   90.00
_cell.angle_beta   90.00
_cell.angle_gamma   90.00
#
_symmetry.space_group_name_H-M   'P 1'
#
loop_
_entity.id
_entity.type
_entity.pdbx_description
1 polymer ?
#
loop_
_entity_poly.entity_id
_entity_poly.type
_entity_poly.pdbx_seq_one_letter_code
_entity_poly.pdbx_strand_id
1 'polypeptide(L)' 'MKILAKLADVGVKRLQQFNTIGDARFIALHKTFLNGLIRKFGLSTYQLLWLSFFKGIVIAFVIMYLYLVFR' A
#
# COMPACT_ATOMS: atom_id res chain seq x y z
N MET A 1 4.42 -27.40 -16.31
CA MET A 1 3.93 -26.01 -16.16
C MET A 1 3.70 -25.54 -14.71
N LYS A 2 3.39 -26.42 -13.74
CA LYS A 2 3.11 -26.04 -12.33
C LYS A 2 4.24 -25.29 -11.61
N ILE A 3 5.51 -25.54 -11.97
CA ILE A 3 6.67 -24.90 -11.34
C ILE A 3 6.73 -23.41 -11.71
N LEU A 4 6.57 -23.08 -13.00
CA LEU A 4 6.58 -21.69 -13.50
C LEU A 4 5.46 -20.84 -12.89
N ALA A 5 4.25 -21.40 -12.79
CA ALA A 5 3.12 -20.72 -12.14
C ALA A 5 3.40 -20.44 -10.65
N LYS A 6 4.06 -21.38 -9.95
CA LYS A 6 4.43 -21.23 -8.55
C LYS A 6 5.56 -20.20 -8.35
N LEU A 7 6.50 -20.10 -9.28
CA LEU A 7 7.53 -19.05 -9.27
C LEU A 7 6.94 -17.67 -9.54
N ALA A 8 6.00 -17.55 -10.48
CA ALA A 8 5.31 -16.29 -10.76
C ALA A 8 4.50 -15.80 -9.55
N ASP A 9 3.74 -16.68 -8.89
CA ASP A 9 2.97 -16.36 -7.69
C ASP A 9 3.87 -15.94 -6.52
N VAL A 10 5.01 -16.62 -6.33
CA VAL A 10 6.01 -16.26 -5.30
C VAL A 10 6.70 -14.93 -5.62
N GLY A 11 7.00 -14.66 -6.89
CA GLY A 11 7.56 -13.39 -7.35
C GLY A 11 6.61 -12.22 -7.12
N VAL A 12 5.33 -12.39 -7.46
CA VAL A 12 4.26 -11.40 -7.22
C VAL A 12 4.09 -11.12 -5.72
N LYS A 13 4.12 -12.16 -4.88
CA LYS A 13 4.09 -11.99 -3.41
C LYS A 13 5.34 -11.32 -2.86
N ARG A 14 6.53 -11.58 -3.43
CA ARG A 14 7.77 -10.87 -3.07
C ARG A 14 7.76 -9.41 -3.50
N LEU A 15 7.20 -9.09 -4.67
CA LEU A 15 7.04 -7.72 -5.15
C LEU A 15 6.04 -6.92 -4.29
N GLN A 16 5.04 -7.59 -3.72
CA GLN A 16 4.16 -7.00 -2.72
C GLN A 16 4.83 -6.80 -1.36
N GLN A 17 5.82 -7.61 -1.01
CA GLN A 17 6.56 -7.46 0.24
C GLN A 17 7.59 -6.35 0.13
N PHE A 18 7.26 -5.19 0.68
CA PHE A 18 8.18 -4.07 0.72
C PHE A 18 9.42 -4.43 1.57
N ASN A 19 10.59 -4.38 0.95
CA ASN A 19 11.87 -4.54 1.65
C ASN A 19 12.05 -3.37 2.63
N THR A 20 12.41 -3.69 3.87
CA THR A 20 12.55 -2.74 5.00
C THR A 20 14.00 -2.51 5.43
N ILE A 21 14.96 -3.13 4.75
CA ILE A 21 16.38 -3.04 5.08
C ILE A 21 16.91 -1.67 4.62
N GLY A 22 17.22 -0.80 5.58
CA GLY A 22 17.83 0.53 5.35
C GLY A 22 16.88 1.73 5.41
N ASP A 23 15.60 1.51 5.67
CA ASP A 23 14.60 2.58 5.73
C ASP A 23 14.60 3.32 7.08
N ALA A 24 14.33 4.63 7.05
CA ALA A 24 14.08 5.42 8.26
C ALA A 24 12.93 4.79 9.07
N ARG A 25 12.97 4.90 10.41
CA ARG A 25 12.03 4.23 11.34
C ARG A 25 10.55 4.38 10.94
N PHE A 26 10.17 5.54 10.42
CA PHE A 26 8.81 5.83 9.95
C PHE A 26 8.41 5.06 8.69
N ILE A 27 9.34 4.94 7.74
CA ILE A 27 9.13 4.22 6.48
C ILE A 27 9.10 2.71 6.75
N ALA A 28 9.96 2.23 7.65
CA ALA A 28 9.95 0.84 8.10
C ALA A 28 8.60 0.46 8.72
N LEU A 29 8.06 1.27 9.64
CA LEU A 29 6.73 1.08 10.23
C LEU A 29 5.61 1.07 9.18
N HIS A 30 5.64 2.01 8.23
CA HIS A 30 4.63 2.07 7.17
C HIS A 30 4.67 0.80 6.30
N LYS A 31 5.86 0.33 5.93
CA LYS A 31 6.07 -0.90 5.17
C LYS A 31 5.66 -2.14 5.97
N THR A 32 5.91 -2.19 7.28
CA THR A 32 5.43 -3.28 8.15
C THR A 32 3.90 -3.30 8.23
N PHE A 33 3.26 -2.14 8.34
CA PHE A 33 1.80 -2.03 8.37
C PHE A 33 1.17 -2.48 7.05
N LEU A 34 1.74 -2.07 5.92
CA LEU A 34 1.37 -2.52 4.58
C LEU A 34 1.55 -4.04 4.42
N ASN A 35 2.69 -4.60 4.85
CA ASN A 35 2.91 -6.04 4.84
C ASN A 35 1.89 -6.80 5.69
N GLY A 36 1.53 -6.25 6.86
CA GLY A 36 0.49 -6.82 7.72
C GLY A 36 -0.89 -6.82 7.05
N LEU A 37 -1.26 -5.70 6.41
CA LEU A 37 -2.49 -5.55 5.65
C LEU A 37 -2.56 -6.52 4.47
N ILE A 38 -1.50 -6.60 3.66
CA ILE A 38 -1.42 -7.51 2.51
C ILE A 38 -1.58 -8.96 2.97
N ARG A 39 -0.96 -9.33 4.10
CA ARG A 39 -1.02 -10.69 4.63
C ARG A 39 -2.37 -11.04 5.26
N LYS A 40 -3.09 -10.06 5.84
CA LYS A 40 -4.41 -10.27 6.45
C LYS A 40 -5.56 -10.25 5.44
N PHE A 41 -5.48 -9.38 4.43
CA PHE A 41 -6.57 -9.18 3.46
C PHE A 41 -6.29 -9.80 2.09
N GLY A 42 -5.09 -10.34 1.85
CA GLY A 42 -4.70 -10.81 0.51
C GLY A 42 -4.71 -9.68 -0.51
N LEU A 43 -4.44 -8.45 -0.07
CA LEU A 43 -4.64 -7.24 -0.88
C LEU A 43 -3.81 -7.35 -2.15
N SER A 44 -4.45 -7.40 -3.31
CA SER A 44 -3.81 -7.35 -4.63
C SER A 44 -3.17 -5.98 -4.87
N THR A 45 -2.19 -5.88 -5.79
CA THR A 45 -1.60 -4.63 -6.30
C THR A 45 -2.67 -3.58 -6.63
N TYR A 46 -3.84 -4.01 -7.09
CA TYR A 46 -4.98 -3.14 -7.37
C TYR A 46 -5.55 -2.47 -6.11
N GLN A 47 -5.65 -3.19 -4.99
CA GLN A 47 -6.17 -2.61 -3.75
C GLN A 47 -5.14 -1.71 -3.06
N LEU A 48 -3.84 -1.98 -3.26
CA LEU A 48 -2.78 -1.06 -2.87
C LEU A 48 -2.86 0.27 -3.65
N LEU A 49 -3.17 0.20 -4.94
CA LEU A 49 -3.42 1.39 -5.76
C LEU A 49 -4.61 2.19 -5.22
N TRP A 50 -5.72 1.51 -4.89
CA TRP A 50 -6.88 2.12 -4.28
C TRP A 50 -6.57 2.78 -2.93
N LEU A 51 -5.70 2.18 -2.11
CA LEU A 51 -5.28 2.77 -0.83
C LEU A 51 -4.51 4.09 -1.03
N SER A 52 -3.63 4.15 -2.04
CA SER A 52 -2.96 5.40 -2.44
C SER A 52 -3.94 6.43 -2.98
N PHE A 53 -4.92 5.99 -3.77
CA PHE A 53 -5.97 6.87 -4.31
C PHE A 53 -6.84 7.46 -3.21
N PHE A 54 -7.20 6.65 -2.20
CA PHE A 54 -8.03 7.07 -1.08
C PHE A 54 -7.35 8.16 -0.24
N LYS A 55 -6.03 8.07 -0.04
CA LYS A 55 -5.26 9.14 0.61
C LYS A 55 -5.42 10.47 -0.13
N GLY A 56 -5.41 10.46 -1.47
CA GLY A 56 -5.63 11.65 -2.30
C GLY A 56 -7.04 12.24 -2.15
N ILE A 57 -8.07 11.39 -2.12
CA ILE A 57 -9.46 11.83 -1.90
C ILE A 57 -9.62 12.49 -0.53
N VAL A 58 -9.02 11.89 0.52
CA VAL A 58 -9.05 12.46 1.88
C VAL A 58 -8.40 13.84 1.90
N ILE A 59 -7.22 14.00 1.27
CA ILE A 59 -6.54 15.29 1.19
C ILE A 59 -7.40 16.32 0.44
N ALA A 60 -8.00 15.94 -0.69
CA ALA A 60 -8.88 16.83 -1.46
C ALA A 60 -10.09 17.28 -0.63
N PHE A 61 -10.72 16.37 0.11
CA PHE A 61 -11.82 16.68 1.04
C PHE A 61 -11.38 17.63 2.15
N VAL A 62 -10.21 17.40 2.75
CA VAL A 62 -9.66 18.28 3.80
C VAL A 62 -9.40 19.68 3.26
N ILE A 63 -8.80 19.79 2.07
CA ILE A 63 -8.54 21.09 1.42
C ILE A 63 -9.86 21.79 1.10
N MET A 64 -10.84 21.07 0.53
CA MET A 64 -12.16 21.62 0.23
C MET A 64 -12.89 22.08 1.50
N TYR A 65 -12.83 21.30 2.56
CA TYR A 65 -13.42 21.66 3.85
C TYR A 65 -12.76 22.89 4.44
N LEU A 66 -11.43 22.96 4.42
CA LEU A 66 -10.67 24.12 4.89
C LEU A 66 -11.01 25.37 4.08
N TYR A 67 -11.07 25.26 2.75
CA TYR A 67 -11.45 26.35 1.86
C TYR A 67 -12.88 26.86 2.15
N LEU A 68 -13.81 25.96 2.45
CA LEU A 68 -15.20 26.30 2.77
C LEU A 68 -15.34 26.94 4.15
N VAL A 69 -14.51 26.54 5.13
CA VAL A 69 -14.48 27.10 6.49
C VAL A 69 -13.82 28.50 6.54
N PHE A 70 -12.82 28.75 5.70
CA PHE A 70 -12.09 30.02 5.66
C PHE A 70 -12.68 31.06 4.68
N ARG A 71 -13.74 30.70 3.94
CA ARG A 71 -14.52 31.60 3.09
C ARG A 71 -15.62 32.27 3.90
#